data_AF-A0A8J7XI14-F1
#
_entry.id   AF-A0A8J7XI14-F1
#
_cell.length_a   1.000
_cell.length_b   1.000
_cell.length_c   1.000
_cell.angle_alpha   90.00
_cell.angle_beta   90.00
_cell.angle_gamma   90.00
#
_symmetry.space_group_name_H-M   'P 1'
#
loop_
_entity.id
_entity.type
_entity.pdbx_description
1 polymer ?
#
loop_
_entity_poly.entity_id
_entity_poly.type
_entity_poly.pdbx_seq_one_letter_code
_entity_poly.pdbx_strand_id
1 'polypeptide(L)'
;MKEIFYIIGLYFVMELGDKTMLSSLALAAKYNPWIVFVGALIGLGLVNGLSVAAGQTLSQHLSEDIIQKVSGVIFILAGILILMGKL
;
A
#
# COMPACT_ATOMS: atom_id res chain seq x y z
N MET A 1 19.46 -2.12 12.41
CA MET A 1 18.53 -1.46 13.37
C MET A 1 18.17 -0.03 12.95
N LYS A 2 19.14 0.84 12.61
CA LYS A 2 18.85 2.22 12.15
C LYS A 2 17.90 2.27 10.94
N GLU A 3 18.09 1.39 9.96
CA GLU A 3 17.25 1.36 8.75
C GLU A 3 15.80 0.98 9.03
N ILE A 4 15.57 0.01 9.92
CA ILE A 4 14.22 -0.42 10.30
C ILE A 4 13.46 0.76 10.91
N PHE A 5 14.09 1.52 11.81
CA PHE A 5 13.48 2.68 12.43
C PHE A 5 13.14 3.76 11.39
N TYR A 6 14.02 3.97 10.41
CA TYR A 6 13.81 4.94 9.33
C TYR A 6 12.64 4.54 8.42
N ILE A 7 12.56 3.27 8.02
CA ILE A 7 11.48 2.75 7.18
C ILE A 7 10.14 2.86 7.91
N ILE A 8 10.09 2.45 9.19
CA ILE A 8 8.85 2.56 9.99
C ILE A 8 8.42 4.02 10.13
N GLY A 9 9.35 4.93 10.40
CA GLY A 9 9.06 6.36 10.52
C GLY A 9 8.53 6.97 9.22
N LEU A 10 9.18 6.68 8.09
CA LEU A 10 8.72 7.14 6.78
C LEU A 10 7.36 6.55 6.40
N TYR A 11 7.18 5.25 6.61
CA TYR A 11 5.92 4.58 6.30
C TYR A 11 4.78 5.16 7.14
N PHE A 12 5.03 5.42 8.43
CA PHE A 12 4.06 6.09 9.29
C PHE A 12 3.69 7.50 8.79
N VAL A 13 4.68 8.30 8.37
CA VAL A 13 4.42 9.65 7.83
C VAL A 13 3.69 9.59 6.48
N MET A 14 3.98 8.60 5.63
CA MET A 14 3.29 8.42 4.35
C MET A 14 1.83 7.98 4.52
N GLU A 15 1.56 7.13 5.51
CA GLU A 15 0.21 6.62 5.78
C GLU A 15 -0.63 7.57 6.66
N LEU A 16 0.01 8.58 7.27
CA LEU A 16 -0.64 9.54 8.15
C LEU A 16 -1.68 10.37 7.39
N GLY A 17 -2.95 10.11 7.69
CA GLY A 17 -4.09 10.82 7.07
C GLY A 17 -4.56 10.23 5.75
N ASP A 18 -4.06 9.06 5.35
CA ASP A 18 -4.62 8.32 4.21
C ASP A 18 -6.03 7.79 4.51
N LYS A 19 -6.79 7.52 3.45
CA LYS A 19 -8.15 6.94 3.49
C LYS A 19 -8.18 5.65 4.29
N THR A 20 -7.15 4.80 4.20
CA THR A 20 -7.08 3.55 4.96
C THR A 20 -7.00 3.82 6.46
N MET A 21 -6.12 4.73 6.89
CA MET A 21 -5.97 5.13 8.29
C MET A 21 -7.26 5.77 8.85
N LEU A 22 -7.88 6.68 8.10
CA LEU A 22 -9.13 7.33 8.51
C LEU A 22 -10.28 6.32 8.65
N SER A 23 -10.36 5.33 7.74
CA SER A 23 -11.33 4.24 7.81
C SER A 23 -11.11 3.37 9.04
N SER A 24 -9.87 2.97 9.32
CA SER A 24 -9.52 2.21 10.53
C SER A 24 -9.82 2.98 11.81
N LEU A 25 -9.56 4.29 11.84
CA LEU A 25 -9.88 5.15 12.98
C LEU A 25 -11.40 5.23 13.21
N ALA A 26 -12.18 5.42 12.14
CA ALA A 26 -13.64 5.42 12.22
C ALA A 26 -14.19 4.08 12.72
N LEU A 27 -13.59 2.96 12.29
CA LEU A 27 -13.97 1.63 12.75
C LEU A 27 -13.60 1.43 14.24
N ALA A 28 -12.43 1.90 14.66
CA ALA A 28 -11.99 1.84 16.06
C ALA A 28 -12.83 2.73 17.00
N ALA A 29 -13.44 3.80 16.48
CA ALA A 29 -14.39 4.63 17.23
C ALA A 29 -15.74 3.92 17.46
N LYS A 30 -16.10 2.96 16.60
CA LYS A 30 -17.39 2.24 16.64
C LYS A 30 -17.30 0.85 17.27
N TYR A 31 -16.17 0.16 17.13
CA TYR A 31 -15.95 -1.20 17.59
C TYR A 31 -14.80 -1.26 18.61
N ASN A 32 -14.52 -2.44 19.17
CA ASN A 32 -13.41 -2.59 20.10
C ASN A 32 -12.08 -2.24 19.38
N PRO A 33 -11.31 -1.25 19.87
CA PRO A 33 -10.12 -0.76 19.19
C PRO A 33 -9.03 -1.82 19.06
N TRP A 34 -8.94 -2.78 19.99
CA TRP A 34 -7.98 -3.87 19.91
C TRP A 34 -8.30 -4.85 18.79
N ILE A 35 -9.59 -5.14 18.59
CA ILE A 35 -10.04 -6.03 17.50
C ILE A 35 -9.79 -5.36 16.14
N VAL A 36 -10.12 -4.06 16.04
CA VAL A 36 -9.87 -3.28 14.82
C VAL A 36 -8.38 -3.20 14.53
N PHE A 37 -7.54 -2.95 15.54
CA PHE A 37 -6.09 -2.91 15.39
C PHE A 37 -5.53 -4.23 14.85
N VAL A 38 -5.90 -5.37 15.46
CA VAL A 38 -5.44 -6.69 15.01
C VAL A 38 -5.94 -7.00 13.60
N GLY A 39 -7.21 -6.69 13.31
CA GLY A 39 -7.79 -6.87 11.98
C GLY A 39 -7.09 -6.03 10.91
N ALA A 40 -6.82 -4.76 11.20
CA ALA A 40 -6.09 -3.87 10.30
C ALA A 40 -4.65 -4.33 10.08
N LEU A 41 -3.95 -4.76 11.14
CA LEU A 41 -2.60 -5.29 11.05
C LEU A 41 -2.52 -6.55 10.16
N ILE A 42 -3.44 -7.49 10.36
CA ILE A 42 -3.52 -8.71 9.54
C ILE A 42 -3.87 -8.35 8.10
N GLY A 43 -4.86 -7.49 7.89
CA GLY A 43 -5.28 -7.08 6.54
C GLY A 43 -4.15 -6.41 5.76
N LEU A 44 -3.48 -5.42 6.37
CA LEU A 44 -2.37 -4.71 5.74
C LEU A 44 -1.18 -5.65 5.48
N GLY A 45 -0.86 -6.51 6.45
CA GLY A 45 0.21 -7.50 6.33
C GLY A 45 -0.05 -8.50 5.20
N LEU A 46 -1.30 -8.98 5.05
CA LEU A 46 -1.68 -9.89 3.97
C LEU A 46 -1.61 -9.22 2.61
N VAL A 47 -2.15 -8.00 2.45
CA VAL A 47 -2.11 -7.27 1.18
C VAL A 47 -0.65 -7.03 0.77
N ASN A 48 0.18 -6.50 1.67
CA ASN A 48 1.59 -6.24 1.37
C ASN A 48 2.36 -7.53 1.08
N GLY A 49 2.12 -8.59 1.85
CA GLY A 49 2.75 -9.90 1.63
C GLY A 49 2.39 -10.48 0.26
N LEU A 50 1.12 -10.42 -0.13
CA LEU A 50 0.65 -10.86 -1.45
C LEU A 50 1.23 -10.00 -2.58
N SER A 51 1.30 -8.68 -2.41
CA SER A 51 1.90 -7.77 -3.38
C SER A 51 3.38 -8.09 -3.62
N VAL A 52 4.15 -8.35 -2.55
CA VAL A 52 5.57 -8.72 -2.67
C VAL A 52 5.72 -10.09 -3.32
N ALA A 53 4.94 -11.09 -2.92
CA ALA A 53 4.99 -12.43 -3.52
C ALA A 53 4.66 -12.40 -5.03
N ALA A 54 3.62 -11.66 -5.41
CA ALA A 54 3.24 -11.45 -6.81
C ALA A 54 4.35 -10.72 -7.58
N GLY A 55 4.88 -9.62 -7.02
CA GLY A 55 5.96 -8.85 -7.64
C GLY A 55 7.24 -9.67 -7.84
N GLN A 56 7.60 -10.50 -6.86
CA GLN A 56 8.75 -11.39 -6.94
C GLN A 56 8.56 -12.44 -8.03
N THR A 57 7.40 -13.08 -8.09
CA THR A 57 7.08 -14.07 -9.14
C THR A 57 7.14 -13.44 -10.53
N LEU A 58 6.61 -12.21 -10.67
CA LEU A 58 6.61 -11.48 -11.92
C LEU A 58 8.04 -11.11 -12.36
N SER A 59 8.89 -10.71 -11.41
CA SER A 59 10.30 -10.35 -11.65
C SER A 59 11.18 -11.53 -12.05
N GLN A 60 10.76 -12.77 -11.75
CA GLN A 60 11.46 -13.97 -12.19
C GLN A 60 11.17 -14.33 -13.66
N HIS A 61 10.02 -13.91 -14.19
CA HIS A 61 9.57 -14.27 -15.54
C HIS A 61 9.71 -13.13 -16.55
N LEU A 62 9.83 -11.89 -16.10
CA LEU A 62 9.91 -10.69 -16.93
C LEU A 62 11.17 -9.90 -16.59
N SER A 63 11.81 -9.35 -17.62
CA SER A 63 12.95 -8.44 -17.44
C SER A 63 12.51 -7.17 -16.71
N GLU A 64 13.37 -6.67 -15.83
CA GLU A 64 13.13 -5.48 -14.99
C GLU A 64 12.77 -4.24 -15.84
N ASP A 65 13.38 -4.09 -17.03
CA ASP A 65 13.04 -3.04 -17.99
C ASP A 65 11.58 -3.05 -18.44
N ILE A 66 10.99 -4.24 -18.62
CA ILE A 66 9.61 -4.39 -19.06
C ILE A 66 8.68 -4.01 -17.89
N ILE A 67 8.98 -4.50 -16.69
CA ILE A 67 8.22 -4.19 -15.48
C ILE A 67 8.21 -2.68 -15.26
N GLN A 68 9.37 -2.02 -15.32
CA GLN A 68 9.48 -0.58 -15.11
C GLN A 68 8.70 0.23 -16.15
N LYS A 69 8.81 -0.11 -17.45
CA LYS A 69 8.06 0.58 -18.51
C LYS A 69 6.55 0.40 -18.36
N VAL A 70 6.10 -0.83 -18.08
CA VAL A 70 4.67 -1.14 -17.92
C VAL A 70 4.11 -0.43 -16.68
N SER A 71 4.80 -0.49 -15.54
CA SER A 71 4.40 0.22 -14.33
C SER A 71 4.32 1.73 -14.58
N GLY A 72 5.31 2.33 -15.23
CA GLY A 72 5.30 3.75 -15.58
C GLY A 72 4.10 4.14 -16.44
N VAL A 73 3.78 3.37 -17.48
CA VAL A 73 2.59 3.60 -18.32
C VAL A 73 1.30 3.50 -17.51
N ILE A 74 1.18 2.49 -16.63
CA ILE A 74 0.01 2.32 -15.77
C ILE A 74 -0.15 3.54 -14.83
N PHE A 75 0.93 4.01 -14.21
CA PHE A 75 0.90 5.18 -13.34
C PHE A 75 0.51 6.47 -14.08
N ILE A 76 1.02 6.67 -15.30
CA ILE A 76 0.64 7.82 -16.14
C ILE A 76 -0.84 7.76 -16.51
N LEU A 77 -1.34 6.60 -16.94
CA LEU A 77 -2.74 6.40 -17.27
C LEU A 77 -3.65 6.64 -16.05
N ALA A 78 -3.29 6.11 -14.89
CA ALA A 78 -4.00 6.36 -13.64
C ALA A 78 -4.02 7.86 -13.31
N GLY A 79 -2.89 8.55 -13.42
CA GLY A 79 -2.81 10.00 -13.21
C GLY A 79 -3.71 10.80 -14.16
N ILE A 80 -3.76 10.44 -15.45
CA ILE A 80 -4.64 11.07 -16.43
C ILE A 80 -6.11 10.82 -16.07
N LEU A 81 -6.48 9.60 -15.70
CA LEU A 81 -7.86 9.25 -15.31
C LEU A 81 -8.33 10.04 -14.08
N ILE A 82 -7.45 10.21 -13.09
CA ILE A 82 -7.70 11.03 -11.89
C ILE A 82 -7.90 12.50 -12.29
N LEU A 83 -7.05 13.06 -13.15
CA LEU A 83 -7.19 14.44 -13.64
C LEU A 83 -8.49 14.66 -14.42
N MET A 84 -8.97 13.64 -15.14
CA MET A 84 -10.25 13.66 -15.83
C MET A 84 -11.46 13.42 -14.91
N GLY A 85 -11.24 13.17 -13.62
CA GLY A 85 -12.30 12.88 -12.65
C GLY A 85 -13.03 11.56 -12.90
N LYS A 86 -12.41 10.63 -13.64
CA LYS A 86 -12.96 9.29 -13.92
C LYS A 86 -12.55 8.25 -12.88
N LEU A 87 -11.62 8.61 -11.99
CA LEU A 87 -11.13 7.85 -10.85
C LEU A 87 -11.00 8.80 -9.66
#